data_AF-A0A934YS68-F1
#
_entry.id   AF-A0A934YS68-F1
#
_cell.length_a   1.000
_cell.length_b   1.000
_cell.length_c   1.000
_cell.angle_alpha   90.00
_cell.angle_beta   90.00
_cell.angle_gamma   90.00
#
_symmetry.space_group_name_H-M   'P 1'
#
loop_
_entity.id
_entity.type
_entity.pdbx_description
1 polymer ?
#
loop_
_entity_poly.entity_id
_entity_poly.type
_entity_poly.pdbx_seq_one_letter_code
_entity_poly.pdbx_strand_id
1 'polypeptide(L)'
;MASASSVTRAARAPLARARAPLASIAWLSVAGLASLAACGGDDTTFVTEGSNDLRAACEQRRTWTRAKTVTCLECLATAPLPACDCTVKQPYVGRCAQQLKLKLANPECDQTLGLCVNACKADDCACLEACYASRKTCRARVSALDGCVAEVCDSICR
;
A
#
# COMPACT_ATOMS: atom_id res chain seq x y z
N MET A 1 -29.13 -19.04 -63.85
CA MET A 1 -28.10 -18.54 -64.79
C MET A 1 -26.75 -18.97 -64.27
N ALA A 2 -26.09 -19.85 -65.02
CA ALA A 2 -24.75 -20.35 -64.73
C ALA A 2 -23.69 -19.44 -65.38
N SER A 3 -22.55 -19.25 -64.72
CA SER A 3 -21.28 -18.98 -65.38
C SER A 3 -20.13 -19.48 -64.51
N ALA A 4 -19.52 -20.55 -65.00
CA ALA A 4 -18.23 -21.09 -64.58
C ALA A 4 -17.09 -20.37 -65.31
N SER A 5 -15.86 -20.44 -64.77
CA SER A 5 -14.55 -20.51 -65.48
C SER A 5 -13.43 -20.11 -64.50
N SER A 6 -12.64 -21.06 -63.98
CA SER A 6 -11.42 -21.68 -64.54
C SER A 6 -10.13 -20.93 -64.11
N VAL A 7 -9.37 -21.52 -63.17
CA VAL A 7 -8.11 -22.27 -63.36
C VAL A 7 -6.95 -21.41 -63.87
N THR A 8 -5.89 -21.22 -63.05
CA THR A 8 -4.52 -21.67 -63.40
C THR A 8 -3.55 -21.58 -62.23
N ARG A 9 -2.68 -22.59 -62.17
CA ARG A 9 -1.65 -22.89 -61.17
C ARG A 9 -0.28 -22.55 -61.79
N ALA A 10 0.58 -21.81 -61.09
CA ALA A 10 2.04 -21.75 -61.32
C ALA A 10 2.68 -21.21 -60.02
N ALA A 11 3.44 -21.95 -59.20
CA ALA A 11 4.69 -22.71 -59.38
C ALA A 11 5.94 -21.92 -58.93
N ARG A 12 6.56 -22.41 -57.83
CA ARG A 12 7.99 -22.32 -57.41
C ARG A 12 8.48 -20.91 -56.99
N ALA A 13 9.33 -20.71 -55.98
CA ALA A 13 10.39 -21.52 -55.39
C ALA A 13 10.70 -21.06 -53.93
N PRO A 14 11.60 -21.74 -53.18
CA PRO A 14 11.74 -21.64 -51.73
C PRO A 14 12.74 -20.55 -51.31
N LEU A 15 12.37 -19.73 -50.33
CA LEU A 15 13.31 -18.85 -49.64
C LEU A 15 13.73 -19.48 -48.32
N ALA A 16 14.84 -20.20 -48.39
CA ALA A 16 15.70 -20.45 -47.25
C ALA A 16 16.26 -19.11 -46.75
N ARG A 17 16.03 -18.79 -45.48
CA ARG A 17 16.85 -17.87 -44.68
C ARG A 17 16.57 -18.19 -43.21
N ALA A 18 17.43 -19.01 -42.61
CA ALA A 18 18.60 -18.57 -41.85
C ALA A 18 18.23 -18.43 -40.36
N ARG A 19 18.53 -19.49 -39.61
CA ARG A 19 18.69 -19.44 -38.15
C ARG A 19 19.84 -18.47 -37.84
N ALA A 20 19.56 -17.44 -37.06
CA ALA A 20 20.58 -16.70 -36.33
C ALA A 20 20.29 -16.85 -34.83
N PRO A 21 21.31 -17.16 -34.00
CA PRO A 21 21.14 -17.48 -32.59
C PRO A 21 20.79 -16.24 -31.78
N LEU A 22 19.74 -16.34 -30.95
CA LEU A 22 19.46 -15.40 -29.87
C LEU A 22 20.55 -15.55 -28.81
N ALA A 23 21.65 -14.81 -29.01
CA ALA A 23 22.70 -14.63 -28.03
C ALA A 23 22.14 -13.82 -26.85
N SER A 24 22.06 -14.49 -25.71
CA SER A 24 22.19 -14.01 -24.34
C SER A 24 22.18 -12.49 -24.14
N ILE A 25 21.01 -11.94 -23.81
CA ILE A 25 20.87 -10.62 -23.17
C ILE A 25 20.44 -10.86 -21.73
N ALA A 26 21.33 -10.58 -20.78
CA ALA A 26 20.99 -10.06 -19.45
C ALA A 26 22.27 -9.98 -18.60
N TRP A 27 23.11 -8.98 -18.87
CA TRP A 27 24.09 -8.51 -17.88
C TRP A 27 23.78 -7.05 -17.53
N LEU A 28 23.44 -6.89 -16.26
CA LEU A 28 23.59 -5.73 -15.38
C LEU A 28 23.33 -4.34 -15.97
N SER A 29 22.21 -3.77 -15.57
CA SER A 29 22.19 -2.37 -15.14
C SER A 29 21.63 -2.35 -13.73
N VAL A 30 22.54 -2.34 -12.76
CA VAL A 30 22.27 -2.03 -11.36
C VAL A 30 21.74 -0.60 -11.35
N ALA A 31 20.42 -0.47 -11.28
CA ALA A 31 19.78 0.80 -11.02
C ALA A 31 20.18 1.24 -9.61
N GLY A 32 21.08 2.21 -9.55
CA GLY A 32 21.41 2.95 -8.33
C GLY A 32 20.19 3.74 -7.86
N LEU A 33 19.31 3.09 -7.10
CA LEU A 33 18.35 3.72 -6.20
C LEU A 33 19.08 4.03 -4.89
N ALA A 34 19.96 5.03 -4.92
CA ALA A 34 20.65 5.52 -3.74
C ALA A 34 20.48 7.03 -3.65
N SER A 35 19.34 7.45 -3.08
CA SER A 35 19.18 8.64 -2.22
C SER A 35 17.69 8.94 -1.98
N LEU A 36 16.99 8.04 -1.29
CA LEU A 36 15.97 8.52 -0.37
C LEU A 36 16.76 9.18 0.76
N ALA A 37 16.85 10.51 0.69
CA ALA A 37 17.38 11.33 1.77
C ALA A 37 16.77 10.82 3.08
N ALA A 38 17.66 10.40 3.99
CA ALA A 38 17.29 9.99 5.32
C ALA A 38 16.61 11.18 6.00
N CYS A 39 15.28 11.13 6.08
CA CYS A 39 14.52 11.95 7.01
C CYS A 39 14.86 11.42 8.42
N GLY A 40 15.95 11.94 8.98
CA GLY A 40 16.42 11.64 10.33
C GLY A 40 15.74 12.55 11.33
N GLY A 41 14.49 12.25 11.65
CA GLY A 41 13.85 12.78 12.86
C GLY A 41 14.12 11.85 14.03
N ASP A 42 14.41 12.41 15.20
CA ASP A 42 14.69 11.69 16.45
C ASP A 42 13.79 10.45 16.61
N ASP A 43 14.42 9.30 16.84
CA ASP A 43 13.79 8.01 17.17
C ASP A 43 13.11 8.07 18.56
N THR A 44 12.29 9.09 18.82
CA THR A 44 11.34 9.01 19.93
C THR A 44 10.32 7.98 19.51
N THR A 45 10.54 6.73 19.93
CA THR A 45 9.55 5.67 19.86
C THR A 45 8.35 6.14 20.67
N PHE A 46 7.33 6.68 19.99
CA PHE A 46 6.03 6.85 20.60
C PHE A 46 5.49 5.45 20.85
N VAL A 47 5.73 4.94 22.05
CA VAL A 47 4.99 3.82 22.62
C VAL A 47 3.59 4.36 22.88
N THR A 48 2.77 4.36 21.85
CA THR A 48 1.34 4.62 22.02
C THR A 48 0.75 3.46 22.81
N GLU A 49 0.07 3.79 23.90
CA GLU A 49 -0.88 2.89 24.58
C GLU A 49 -2.17 2.71 23.73
N GLY A 50 -2.21 3.33 22.55
CA GLY A 50 -3.24 3.18 21.54
C GLY A 50 -3.73 1.73 21.46
N SER A 51 -5.06 1.59 21.44
CA SER A 51 -5.70 0.28 21.55
C SER A 51 -5.06 -0.69 20.55
N ASN A 52 -4.45 -1.77 21.04
CA ASN A 52 -3.97 -2.87 20.20
C ASN A 52 -5.14 -3.72 19.64
N ASP A 53 -6.28 -3.07 19.40
CA ASP A 53 -7.54 -3.63 18.97
C ASP A 53 -8.02 -2.86 17.73
N LEU A 54 -7.97 -3.55 16.58
CA LEU A 54 -8.44 -3.04 15.29
C LEU A 54 -9.88 -2.55 15.34
N ARG A 55 -10.75 -3.26 16.08
CA ARG A 55 -12.17 -2.92 16.16
C ARG A 55 -12.37 -1.67 16.99
N ALA A 56 -11.71 -1.57 18.13
CA ALA A 56 -11.79 -0.38 18.98
C ALA A 56 -11.33 0.88 18.24
N ALA A 57 -10.19 0.81 17.54
CA ALA A 57 -9.71 1.92 16.71
C ALA A 57 -10.68 2.28 15.58
N CYS A 58 -11.28 1.27 14.93
CA CYS A 58 -12.31 1.50 13.91
C CYS A 58 -13.56 2.19 14.48
N GLU A 59 -14.12 1.69 15.59
CA GLU A 59 -15.30 2.27 16.23
C GLU A 59 -15.02 3.70 16.72
N GLN A 60 -13.83 3.97 17.25
CA GLN A 60 -13.41 5.33 17.61
C GLN A 60 -13.47 6.27 16.41
N ARG A 61 -12.91 5.86 15.25
CA ARG A 61 -12.96 6.65 14.01
C ARG A 61 -14.39 6.92 13.52
N ARG A 62 -15.34 6.04 13.82
CA ARG A 62 -16.76 6.25 13.48
C ARG A 62 -17.40 7.38 14.29
N THR A 63 -16.86 7.71 15.46
CA THR A 63 -17.38 8.81 16.30
C THR A 63 -16.87 10.20 15.88
N TRP A 64 -15.93 10.27 14.95
CA TRP A 64 -15.29 11.51 14.51
C TRP A 64 -16.21 12.34 13.62
N THR A 65 -16.65 13.50 14.10
CA THR A 65 -17.58 14.35 13.35
C THR A 65 -16.87 15.18 12.27
N ARG A 66 -15.56 15.40 12.44
CA ARG A 66 -14.70 16.19 11.53
C ARG A 66 -13.84 15.32 10.63
N ALA A 67 -14.19 14.04 10.46
CA ALA A 67 -13.43 13.07 9.66
C ALA A 67 -13.12 13.54 8.21
N LYS A 68 -13.95 14.43 7.66
CA LYS A 68 -13.81 14.96 6.28
C LYS A 68 -13.11 16.33 6.20
N THR A 69 -12.71 16.90 7.33
CA THR A 69 -11.97 18.17 7.33
C THR A 69 -10.56 17.97 6.81
N VAL A 70 -9.99 19.00 6.19
CA VAL A 70 -8.62 18.95 5.66
C VAL A 70 -7.63 18.59 6.76
N THR A 71 -7.75 19.18 7.95
CA THR A 71 -6.83 18.91 9.07
C THR A 71 -6.93 17.48 9.57
N CYS A 72 -8.12 16.90 9.64
CA CYS A 72 -8.26 15.49 10.02
C CYS A 72 -7.68 14.56 8.94
N LEU A 73 -7.97 14.82 7.67
CA LEU A 73 -7.42 14.04 6.55
C LEU A 73 -5.88 14.14 6.50
N GLU A 74 -5.34 15.33 6.77
CA GLU A 74 -3.90 15.55 6.87
C GLU A 74 -3.30 14.76 8.04
N CYS A 75 -3.94 14.75 9.21
CA CYS A 75 -3.51 13.93 10.34
C CYS A 75 -3.50 12.44 9.98
N LEU A 76 -4.60 11.93 9.42
CA LEU A 76 -4.71 10.53 8.99
C LEU A 76 -3.63 10.13 7.98
N ALA A 77 -3.32 11.02 7.04
CA ALA A 77 -2.35 10.77 5.99
C ALA A 77 -0.89 10.85 6.48
N THR A 78 -0.59 11.73 7.44
CA THR A 78 0.80 12.06 7.81
C THR A 78 1.24 11.53 9.17
N ALA A 79 0.31 11.21 10.07
CA ALA A 79 0.65 10.56 11.34
C ALA A 79 1.46 9.26 11.18
N PRO A 80 1.14 8.36 10.22
CA PRO A 80 1.92 7.14 10.02
C PRO A 80 3.18 7.34 9.16
N LEU A 81 3.35 8.48 8.49
CA LEU A 81 4.49 8.71 7.60
C LEU A 81 5.66 9.31 8.38
N PRO A 82 6.91 8.89 8.13
CA PRO A 82 8.07 9.47 8.81
C PRO A 82 8.10 10.98 8.63
N ALA A 83 8.40 11.70 9.71
CA ALA A 83 8.56 13.14 9.66
C ALA A 83 9.77 13.48 8.78
N CYS A 84 9.58 14.37 7.81
CA CYS A 84 10.66 14.94 7.03
C CYS A 84 10.80 16.42 7.39
N ASP A 85 12.04 16.85 7.64
CA ASP A 85 12.37 18.21 8.08
C ASP A 85 11.87 19.31 7.14
N CYS A 86 11.56 18.95 5.88
CA CYS A 86 11.36 19.88 4.80
C CYS A 86 9.97 20.54 4.76
N THR A 87 8.92 19.97 5.37
CA THR A 87 7.57 20.32 4.89
C THR A 87 6.43 20.41 5.89
N VAL A 88 6.45 19.79 7.07
CA VAL A 88 5.27 19.86 7.97
C VAL A 88 5.69 19.80 9.45
N LYS A 89 5.58 20.92 10.17
CA LYS A 89 5.83 21.02 11.63
C LYS A 89 4.60 20.67 12.49
N GLN A 90 3.63 19.98 11.92
CA GLN A 90 2.41 19.65 12.64
C GLN A 90 2.72 18.59 13.71
N PRO A 91 2.11 18.70 14.92
CA PRO A 91 2.49 17.88 16.07
C PRO A 91 2.16 16.39 15.91
N TYR A 92 1.34 16.03 14.92
CA TYR A 92 0.93 14.64 14.64
C TYR A 92 1.84 13.91 13.65
N VAL A 93 2.63 14.61 12.85
CA VAL A 93 3.41 14.01 11.75
C VAL A 93 4.44 13.02 12.29
N GLY A 94 4.51 11.82 11.72
CA GLY A 94 5.49 10.81 12.11
C GLY A 94 5.28 10.13 13.44
N ARG A 95 4.26 10.51 14.21
CA ARG A 95 4.01 9.91 15.53
C ARG A 95 3.73 8.41 15.48
N CYS A 96 3.24 7.90 14.36
CA CYS A 96 2.95 6.47 14.16
C CYS A 96 3.89 5.80 13.13
N ALA A 97 5.01 6.43 12.80
CA ALA A 97 5.93 5.94 11.77
C ALA A 97 6.57 4.59 12.11
N GLN A 98 6.86 4.34 13.39
CA GLN A 98 7.42 3.06 13.83
C GLN A 98 6.43 1.91 13.61
N GLN A 99 5.16 2.12 13.93
CA GLN A 99 4.09 1.16 13.74
C GLN A 99 3.88 0.87 12.24
N LEU A 100 3.98 1.89 11.38
CA LEU A 100 3.95 1.69 9.94
C LEU A 100 5.14 0.84 9.47
N LYS A 101 6.36 1.13 9.93
CA LYS A 101 7.56 0.34 9.60
C LYS A 101 7.40 -1.12 10.01
N LEU A 102 6.87 -1.40 11.19
CA LEU A 102 6.61 -2.75 11.67
C LEU A 102 5.53 -3.48 10.87
N LYS A 103 4.49 -2.77 10.41
CA LYS A 103 3.47 -3.30 9.50
C LYS A 103 4.07 -3.66 8.15
N LEU A 104 4.84 -2.75 7.54
CA LEU A 104 5.43 -2.93 6.21
C LEU A 104 6.50 -4.04 6.19
N ALA A 105 7.21 -4.25 7.30
CA ALA A 105 8.16 -5.35 7.43
C ALA A 105 7.49 -6.73 7.58
N ASN A 106 6.16 -6.79 7.76
CA ASN A 106 5.45 -8.05 7.97
C ASN A 106 4.97 -8.66 6.64
N PRO A 107 5.43 -9.87 6.26
CA PRO A 107 5.01 -10.52 5.02
C PRO A 107 3.53 -10.92 5.00
N GLU A 108 2.87 -11.08 6.16
CA GLU A 108 1.42 -11.30 6.22
C GLU A 108 0.62 -10.03 5.86
N CYS A 109 1.24 -8.86 5.75
CA CYS A 109 0.58 -7.63 5.32
C CYS A 109 0.74 -7.39 3.81
N ASP A 110 0.43 -8.41 3.00
CA ASP A 110 0.62 -8.39 1.55
C ASP A 110 -0.47 -7.64 0.76
N GLN A 111 -0.30 -7.61 -0.56
CA GLN A 111 -1.22 -6.98 -1.49
C GLN A 111 -2.61 -7.65 -1.50
N THR A 112 -2.70 -8.97 -1.32
CA THR A 112 -3.98 -9.68 -1.29
C THR A 112 -4.83 -9.23 -0.11
N LEU A 113 -4.22 -9.03 1.06
CA LEU A 113 -4.88 -8.42 2.20
C LEU A 113 -5.28 -6.97 1.90
N GLY A 114 -4.40 -6.21 1.26
CA GLY A 114 -4.71 -4.85 0.82
C GLY A 114 -5.96 -4.76 -0.05
N LEU A 115 -6.14 -5.71 -0.98
CA LEU A 115 -7.34 -5.80 -1.82
C LEU A 115 -8.60 -6.10 -1.00
N CYS A 116 -8.52 -6.99 0.00
CA CYS A 116 -9.64 -7.28 0.90
C CYS A 116 -10.07 -6.02 1.67
N VAL A 117 -9.10 -5.34 2.29
CA VAL A 117 -9.34 -4.13 3.09
C VAL A 117 -9.91 -3.01 2.25
N ASN A 118 -9.39 -2.80 1.03
CA ASN A 118 -9.88 -1.76 0.12
C ASN A 118 -11.30 -2.03 -0.41
N ALA A 119 -11.79 -3.27 -0.33
CA ALA A 119 -13.17 -3.61 -0.67
C ALA A 119 -14.15 -3.33 0.49
N CYS A 120 -13.66 -3.20 1.73
CA CYS A 120 -14.46 -2.83 2.88
C CYS A 120 -14.79 -1.34 2.86
N LYS A 121 -15.97 -0.99 3.40
CA LYS A 121 -16.29 0.42 3.69
C LYS A 121 -15.46 0.88 4.90
N ALA A 122 -15.11 2.16 4.93
CA ALA A 122 -14.29 2.73 6.00
C ALA A 122 -14.93 2.60 7.39
N ASP A 123 -16.26 2.52 7.48
CA ASP A 123 -17.05 2.36 8.70
C ASP A 123 -17.51 0.91 8.97
N ASP A 124 -17.15 -0.04 8.11
CA ASP A 124 -17.49 -1.46 8.28
C ASP A 124 -16.37 -2.19 9.04
N CYS A 125 -16.36 -2.01 10.36
CA CYS A 125 -15.37 -2.61 11.24
C CYS A 125 -15.39 -4.16 11.20
N ALA A 126 -16.56 -4.76 10.96
CA ALA A 126 -16.68 -6.22 10.87
C ALA A 126 -16.01 -6.76 9.59
N CYS A 127 -16.18 -6.08 8.45
CA CYS A 127 -15.48 -6.41 7.21
C CYS A 127 -13.95 -6.32 7.38
N LEU A 128 -13.46 -5.24 8.01
CA LEU A 128 -12.03 -5.08 8.30
C LEU A 128 -11.51 -6.23 9.16
N GLU A 129 -12.17 -6.55 10.27
CA GLU A 129 -11.76 -7.67 11.12
C GLU A 129 -11.75 -9.01 10.37
N ALA A 130 -12.72 -9.24 9.49
CA ALA A 130 -12.78 -10.45 8.67
C ALA A 130 -11.57 -10.56 7.73
N CYS A 131 -11.13 -9.47 7.11
CA CYS A 131 -9.93 -9.46 6.25
C CYS A 131 -8.66 -9.86 7.01
N TYR A 132 -8.55 -9.47 8.29
CA TYR A 132 -7.39 -9.77 9.13
C TYR A 132 -7.50 -11.09 9.92
N ALA A 133 -8.65 -11.78 9.88
CA ALA A 133 -8.94 -12.92 10.74
C ALA A 133 -7.92 -14.08 10.60
N SER A 134 -7.43 -14.34 9.38
CA SER A 134 -6.46 -15.40 9.10
C SER A 134 -4.99 -14.96 9.24
N ARG A 135 -4.72 -13.67 9.49
CA ARG A 135 -3.37 -13.07 9.44
C ARG A 135 -3.01 -12.44 10.78
N LYS A 136 -2.77 -13.29 11.79
CA LYS A 136 -2.64 -12.89 13.19
C LYS A 136 -1.53 -11.86 13.43
N THR A 137 -0.37 -12.05 12.80
CA THR A 137 0.76 -11.13 13.04
C THR A 137 0.51 -9.80 12.35
N CYS A 138 -0.04 -9.82 11.12
CA CYS A 138 -0.42 -8.59 10.44
C CYS A 138 -1.53 -7.85 11.20
N ARG A 139 -2.54 -8.57 11.70
CA ARG A 139 -3.61 -8.01 12.54
C ARG A 139 -3.05 -7.27 13.74
N ALA A 140 -2.11 -7.85 14.47
CA ALA A 140 -1.48 -7.19 15.62
C ALA A 140 -0.76 -5.90 15.22
N ARG A 141 0.01 -5.92 14.11
CA ARG A 141 0.73 -4.73 13.62
C ARG A 141 -0.21 -3.63 13.13
N VAL A 142 -1.28 -3.99 12.42
CA VAL A 142 -2.29 -3.03 11.95
C VAL A 142 -3.08 -2.48 13.12
N SER A 143 -3.43 -3.30 14.11
CA SER A 143 -4.13 -2.83 15.31
C SER A 143 -3.30 -1.80 16.07
N ALA A 144 -2.00 -2.03 16.24
CA ALA A 144 -1.10 -1.05 16.84
C ALA A 144 -0.99 0.25 16.03
N LEU A 145 -0.93 0.15 14.70
CA LEU A 145 -0.90 1.32 13.81
C LEU A 145 -2.20 2.12 13.88
N ASP A 146 -3.34 1.46 13.73
CA ASP A 146 -4.65 2.09 13.74
C ASP A 146 -4.98 2.67 15.12
N GLY A 147 -4.61 1.98 16.20
CA GLY A 147 -4.72 2.48 17.56
C GLY A 147 -3.90 3.75 17.77
N CYS A 148 -2.65 3.77 17.31
CA CYS A 148 -1.80 4.96 17.34
C CYS A 148 -2.43 6.13 16.57
N VAL A 149 -2.88 5.89 15.33
CA VAL A 149 -3.48 6.95 14.50
C VAL A 149 -4.78 7.45 15.10
N ALA A 150 -5.61 6.54 15.64
CA ALA A 150 -6.84 6.91 16.32
C ALA A 150 -6.56 7.80 17.53
N GLU A 151 -5.59 7.45 18.37
CA GLU A 151 -5.20 8.26 19.53
C GLU A 151 -4.65 9.63 19.12
N VAL A 152 -3.69 9.67 18.19
CA VAL A 152 -3.02 10.91 17.76
C VAL A 152 -4.00 11.87 17.07
N CYS A 153 -4.92 11.35 16.26
CA CYS A 153 -5.85 12.17 15.49
C CYS A 153 -7.19 12.42 16.21
N ASP A 154 -7.44 11.84 17.38
CA ASP A 154 -8.74 11.93 18.06
C ASP A 154 -9.18 13.37 18.30
N SER A 155 -8.31 14.20 18.89
CA SER A 155 -8.59 15.60 19.21
C SER A 155 -8.77 16.48 17.97
N ILE A 156 -8.29 16.04 16.82
CA ILE A 156 -8.34 16.77 15.54
C ILE A 156 -9.62 16.39 14.77
N CYS A 157 -9.98 15.11 14.83
CA CYS A 157 -11.04 14.52 14.03
C CYS A 157 -12.41 14.44 14.72
N ARG A 158 -12.48 14.53 16.06
CA ARG A 158 -13.75 14.71 16.77
C ARG A 158 -14.37 16.07 16.47
#